data_AF-A0A7R9DGQ2-F1
#
_entry.id   AF-A0A7R9DGQ2-F1
#
_cell.length_a   1.000
_cell.length_b   1.000
_cell.length_c   1.000
_cell.angle_alpha   90.00
_cell.angle_beta   90.00
_cell.angle_gamma   90.00
#
_symmetry.space_group_name_H-M   'P 1'
#
loop_
_entity.id
_entity.type
_entity.pdbx_description
1 polymer ?
#
loop_
_entity_poly.entity_id
_entity_poly.type
_entity_poly.pdbx_seq_one_letter_code
_entity_poly.pdbx_strand_id
1 'polypeptide(L)'
;MVEAMKRVASLDLDLSVEERNLLSVAYKNVIGARRASWRIISSIEQKEENKGADLKLAMIRAYRAKVEQELRDICSDILAVLDTHLIPFATSGESRVFYYKM
;
A
#
# COMPACT_ATOMS: atom_id res chain seq x y z
N MET A 1 2.13 -11.75 -6.90
CA MET A 1 2.52 -10.67 -7.84
C MET A 1 3.51 -9.70 -7.18
N VAL A 2 3.14 -9.06 -6.06
CA VAL A 2 4.05 -8.15 -5.31
C VAL A 2 5.42 -8.79 -5.05
N GLU A 3 5.46 -9.97 -4.43
CA GLU A 3 6.72 -10.69 -4.16
C GLU A 3 7.60 -10.92 -5.39
N ALA A 4 7.01 -11.21 -6.54
CA ALA A 4 7.77 -11.42 -7.78
C ALA A 4 8.35 -10.10 -8.29
N MET A 5 7.54 -9.03 -8.30
CA MET A 5 7.98 -7.72 -8.76
C MET A 5 8.98 -7.06 -7.81
N LYS A 6 8.94 -7.38 -6.51
CA LYS A 6 9.98 -6.97 -5.55
C LYS A 6 11.33 -7.58 -5.91
N ARG A 7 11.37 -8.88 -6.25
CA ARG A 7 12.61 -9.51 -6.70
C ARG A 7 13.16 -8.89 -7.98
N VAL A 8 12.28 -8.51 -8.92
CA VAL A 8 12.68 -7.80 -10.14
C VAL A 8 13.22 -6.41 -9.81
N ALA A 9 12.56 -5.67 -8.92
CA ALA A 9 13.03 -4.36 -8.46
C ALA A 9 14.42 -4.45 -7.79
N SER A 10 14.65 -5.46 -6.95
CA SER A 10 15.94 -5.70 -6.27
C SER A 10 17.07 -6.18 -7.19
N LEU A 11 16.88 -6.21 -8.51
CA LEU A 11 17.98 -6.40 -9.47
C LEU A 11 18.80 -5.12 -9.68
N ASP A 12 18.38 -3.99 -9.11
CA ASP A 12 19.12 -2.72 -9.16
C ASP A 12 19.38 -2.23 -10.60
N LEU A 13 18.35 -2.38 -11.43
CA LEU A 13 18.32 -1.98 -12.83
C LEU A 13 17.12 -1.07 -13.08
N ASP A 14 17.21 -0.18 -14.07
CA ASP A 14 16.06 0.60 -14.51
C ASP A 14 15.01 -0.33 -15.11
N LEU A 15 13.83 -0.34 -14.53
CA LEU A 15 12.76 -1.23 -14.95
C LEU A 15 12.17 -0.78 -16.28
N SER A 16 11.87 -1.75 -17.15
CA SER A 16 11.10 -1.51 -18.36
C SER A 16 9.72 -0.91 -18.03
N VAL A 17 9.09 -0.31 -19.04
CA VAL A 17 7.73 0.26 -18.89
C VAL A 17 6.74 -0.80 -18.40
N GLU A 18 6.84 -2.03 -18.92
CA GLU A 18 5.96 -3.14 -18.53
C GLU A 18 6.20 -3.55 -17.07
N GLU A 19 7.46 -3.72 -16.66
CA GLU A 19 7.80 -4.08 -15.27
C GLU A 19 7.38 -2.99 -14.28
N ARG A 20 7.61 -1.71 -14.59
CA ARG A 20 7.13 -0.59 -13.77
C ARG A 20 5.61 -0.61 -13.61
N ASN A 21 4.89 -0.87 -14.69
CA ASN A 21 3.44 -0.97 -14.66
C ASN A 21 2.97 -2.16 -13.83
N LEU A 22 3.58 -3.33 -13.98
CA LEU A 22 3.26 -4.53 -13.21
C LEU A 22 3.50 -4.31 -11.70
N LEU A 23 4.63 -3.70 -11.33
CA LEU A 23 4.92 -3.33 -9.94
C LEU A 23 3.83 -2.40 -9.38
N SER A 24 3.52 -1.31 -10.11
CA SER A 24 2.49 -0.34 -9.70
C SER A 24 1.11 -0.99 -9.55
N VAL A 25 0.70 -1.83 -10.50
CA VAL A 25 -0.60 -2.54 -10.45
C VAL A 25 -0.64 -3.49 -9.25
N ALA A 26 0.44 -4.22 -9.00
CA ALA A 26 0.52 -5.16 -7.88
C ALA A 26 0.28 -4.45 -6.54
N TYR A 27 1.00 -3.37 -6.25
CA TYR A 27 0.83 -2.63 -5.00
C TYR A 27 -0.50 -1.88 -4.94
N LYS A 28 -0.96 -1.25 -6.04
CA LYS A 28 -2.27 -0.56 -6.09
C LYS A 28 -3.44 -1.48 -5.77
N ASN A 29 -3.40 -2.73 -6.22
CA ASN A 29 -4.45 -3.69 -5.92
C ASN A 29 -4.45 -4.08 -4.44
N VAL A 30 -3.28 -4.36 -3.87
CA VAL A 30 -3.15 -4.77 -2.47
C VAL A 30 -3.55 -3.63 -1.52
N ILE A 31 -3.02 -2.42 -1.74
CA ILE A 31 -3.40 -1.24 -0.92
C ILE A 31 -4.86 -0.84 -1.17
N GLY A 32 -5.37 -1.00 -2.39
CA GLY A 32 -6.76 -0.70 -2.75
C GLY A 32 -7.75 -1.54 -1.96
N ALA A 33 -7.49 -2.85 -1.83
CA ALA A 33 -8.30 -3.75 -1.02
C ALA A 33 -8.33 -3.30 0.46
N ARG A 34 -7.17 -2.98 1.04
CA ARG A 34 -7.08 -2.54 2.45
C ARG A 34 -7.70 -1.16 2.68
N ARG A 35 -7.56 -0.21 1.76
CA ARG A 35 -8.24 1.09 1.83
C ARG A 35 -9.76 0.94 1.75
N ALA A 36 -10.27 0.00 0.95
CA ALA A 36 -11.70 -0.30 0.91
C ALA A 36 -12.18 -0.88 2.25
N SER A 37 -11.47 -1.87 2.79
CA SER A 37 -11.77 -2.43 4.11
C SER A 37 -11.76 -1.38 5.22
N TRP A 38 -10.74 -0.51 5.25
CA TRP A 38 -10.62 0.55 6.24
C TRP A 38 -11.79 1.53 6.19
N ARG A 39 -12.22 1.96 4.98
CA ARG A 39 -13.39 2.84 4.82
C ARG A 39 -14.68 2.20 5.33
N ILE A 40 -14.88 0.91 5.04
CA ILE A 40 -16.06 0.17 5.49
C ILE A 40 -16.07 0.09 7.02
N ILE A 41 -14.95 -0.31 7.64
CA ILE A 41 -14.85 -0.45 9.10
C ILE A 41 -15.03 0.90 9.79
N SER A 42 -14.42 1.97 9.26
CA SER A 42 -14.57 3.32 9.81
C SER A 42 -16.03 3.81 9.73
N SER A 43 -16.76 3.47 8.65
CA SER A 43 -18.19 3.77 8.55
C SER A 43 -19.03 2.98 9.55
N ILE A 44 -18.66 1.72 9.84
CA ILE A 44 -19.31 0.90 10.86
C ILE A 44 -19.04 1.47 12.26
N GLU A 45 -17.80 1.87 12.55
CA GLU A 45 -17.42 2.51 13.82
C GLU A 45 -18.28 3.75 14.08
N GLN A 46 -18.35 4.67 13.10
CA GLN A 46 -19.14 5.89 13.22
C GLN A 46 -20.64 5.62 13.46
N LYS A 47 -21.19 4.55 12.87
CA LYS A 47 -22.59 4.16 13.08
C LYS A 47 -22.84 3.56 14.46
N GLU A 48 -21.89 2.83 15.01
CA GLU A 48 -22.01 2.19 16.33
C GLU A 48 -21.71 3.18 17.47
N GLU A 49 -20.87 4.19 17.25
CA GLU A 49 -20.66 5.29 18.22
C GLU A 49 -21.99 5.99 18.58
N ASN A 50 -22.89 6.14 17.61
CA ASN A 50 -24.21 6.75 17.83
C ASN A 50 -25.19 5.88 18.65
N LYS A 51 -24.85 4.62 18.93
CA LYS A 51 -25.73 3.65 19.63
C LYS A 51 -25.31 3.35 21.07
N GLY A 52 -24.14 3.84 21.51
CA GLY A 52 -23.66 3.69 22.90
C GLY A 52 -23.28 2.26 23.31
N ALA A 53 -22.91 1.38 22.38
CA ALA A 53 -22.53 -0.01 22.67
C ALA A 53 -21.00 -0.19 22.84
N ASP A 54 -20.48 0.01 24.07
CA ASP A 54 -19.04 0.07 24.36
C ASP A 54 -18.23 -1.19 23.95
N LEU A 55 -18.74 -2.39 24.21
CA LEU A 55 -18.01 -3.63 23.88
C LEU A 55 -17.85 -3.84 22.36
N LYS A 56 -18.90 -3.57 21.59
CA LYS A 56 -18.85 -3.67 20.12
C LYS A 56 -17.91 -2.62 19.55
N LEU A 57 -17.98 -1.40 20.08
CA LEU A 57 -17.11 -0.30 19.66
C LEU A 57 -15.63 -0.62 19.90
N ALA A 58 -15.29 -1.21 21.05
CA ALA A 58 -13.92 -1.67 21.33
C ALA A 58 -13.43 -2.71 20.31
N MET A 59 -14.25 -3.70 19.95
CA MET A 59 -13.90 -4.70 18.93
C MET A 59 -13.71 -4.07 17.55
N ILE A 60 -14.58 -3.14 17.16
CA ILE A 60 -14.49 -2.44 15.86
C ILE A 60 -13.21 -1.61 15.79
N ARG A 61 -12.89 -0.85 16.85
CA ARG A 61 -11.66 -0.06 16.95
C ARG A 61 -10.40 -0.91 16.86
N ALA A 62 -10.38 -2.04 17.58
CA ALA A 62 -9.26 -2.98 17.49
C ALA A 62 -9.07 -3.54 16.08
N TYR A 63 -10.18 -3.86 15.39
CA TYR A 63 -10.11 -4.35 14.02
C TYR A 63 -9.70 -3.25 13.02
N ARG A 64 -10.17 -2.01 13.19
CA ARG A 64 -9.70 -0.86 12.40
C ARG A 64 -8.20 -0.66 12.57
N ALA A 65 -7.70 -0.66 13.80
CA ALA A 65 -6.28 -0.50 14.08
C ALA A 65 -5.42 -1.58 13.42
N LYS A 66 -5.90 -2.84 13.39
CA LYS A 66 -5.24 -3.91 12.65
C LYS A 66 -5.16 -3.62 11.15
N VAL A 67 -6.25 -3.18 10.53
CA VAL A 67 -6.25 -2.81 9.10
C VAL A 67 -5.37 -1.59 8.83
N GLU A 68 -5.32 -0.62 9.73
CA GLU A 68 -4.40 0.52 9.65
C GLU A 68 -2.94 0.09 9.71
N GLN A 69 -2.60 -0.88 10.57
CA GLN A 69 -1.25 -1.44 10.62
C GLN A 69 -0.89 -2.11 9.29
N GLU A 70 -1.78 -2.97 8.76
CA GLU A 70 -1.55 -3.61 7.47
C GLU A 70 -1.38 -2.58 6.33
N LEU A 71 -2.14 -1.48 6.34
CA LEU A 71 -1.96 -0.38 5.39
C LEU A 71 -0.58 0.28 5.53
N ARG A 72 -0.16 0.58 6.75
CA ARG A 72 1.16 1.17 7.02
C ARG A 72 2.29 0.26 6.58
N ASP A 73 2.17 -1.05 6.82
CA ASP A 73 3.16 -2.03 6.44
C ASP A 73 3.29 -2.11 4.91
N ILE A 74 2.17 -2.15 4.18
CA ILE A 74 2.17 -2.13 2.70
C ILE A 74 2.81 -0.85 2.15
N CYS A 75 2.47 0.31 2.73
CA CYS A 75 3.06 1.60 2.34
C CYS A 75 4.57 1.63 2.61
N SER A 76 4.99 1.18 3.79
CA SER A 76 6.41 1.16 4.17
C SER A 76 7.20 0.23 3.26
N ASP A 77 6.61 -0.90 2.86
CA ASP A 77 7.23 -1.86 1.96
C ASP A 77 7.51 -1.27 0.57
N ILE A 78 6.53 -0.61 -0.07
CA ILE A 78 6.77 0.02 -1.38
C ILE A 78 7.72 1.21 -1.29
N LEU A 79 7.62 2.03 -0.24
CA LEU A 79 8.53 3.16 -0.05
C LEU A 79 9.98 2.69 0.09
N ALA A 80 10.22 1.61 0.85
CA ALA A 80 11.55 1.03 0.98
C ALA A 80 12.09 0.52 -0.37
N VAL A 81 11.24 -0.11 -1.19
CA VAL A 81 11.63 -0.56 -2.54
C VAL A 81 11.93 0.63 -3.46
N LEU A 82 11.13 1.70 -3.39
CA LEU A 82 11.36 2.92 -4.17
C LEU A 82 12.70 3.56 -3.83
N ASP A 83 12.95 3.78 -2.54
CA ASP A 83 14.16 4.47 -2.06
C ASP A 83 15.43 3.65 -2.27
N THR A 84 15.36 2.33 -2.11
CA THR A 84 16.55 1.46 -2.14
C THR A 84 16.89 0.99 -3.56
N HIS A 85 15.89 0.62 -4.36
CA HIS A 85 16.10 -0.18 -5.57
C HIS A 85 15.64 0.49 -6.87
N LEU A 86 14.76 1.50 -6.82
CA LEU A 86 14.14 2.06 -8.03
C LEU A 86 14.60 3.48 -8.33
N ILE A 87 14.45 4.40 -7.38
CA ILE A 87 14.83 5.81 -7.55
C ILE A 87 16.34 5.94 -7.84
N PRO A 88 17.25 5.25 -7.13
CA PRO A 88 18.69 5.37 -7.39
C PRO A 88 19.11 4.86 -8.78
N PHE A 89 18.37 3.89 -9.33
CA PHE A 89 18.70 3.22 -10.59
C PHE A 89 17.89 3.74 -11.79
N ALA A 90 17.02 4.73 -11.59
CA ALA A 90 16.24 5.35 -12.65
C ALA A 90 17.11 6.21 -13.59
N THR A 91 17.25 5.78 -14.83
CA THR A 91 18.10 6.43 -15.85
C THR A 91 17.35 7.47 -16.67
N SER A 92 16.04 7.30 -16.87
CA SER A 92 15.21 8.20 -17.66
C SER A 92 14.41 9.19 -16.80
N GLY A 93 14.09 10.36 -17.36
CA GLY A 93 13.17 11.30 -16.70
C GLY A 93 11.78 10.71 -16.47
N GLU A 94 11.30 9.85 -17.37
CA GLU A 94 10.01 9.18 -17.24
C GLU A 94 10.00 8.18 -16.07
N SER A 95 11.04 7.36 -15.90
CA SER A 95 11.13 6.43 -14.76
C SER A 95 11.22 7.16 -13.43
N ARG A 96 11.98 8.26 -13.35
CA ARG A 96 12.02 9.11 -12.16
C ARG A 96 10.66 9.70 -11.80
N VAL A 97 9.97 10.33 -12.75
CA VAL A 97 8.64 10.91 -12.52
C VAL A 97 7.64 9.83 -12.10
N PHE A 98 7.72 8.64 -12.71
CA PHE A 98 6.86 7.52 -12.34
C PHE A 98 7.07 7.10 -10.88
N TYR A 99 8.32 6.96 -10.43
CA TYR A 99 8.63 6.54 -9.06
C TYR A 99 8.29 7.60 -8.02
N TYR A 100 8.57 8.88 -8.27
CA TYR A 100 8.20 9.95 -7.34
C TYR A 100 6.68 10.19 -7.24
N LYS A 101 5.92 9.77 -8.25
CA LYS A 101 4.45 9.79 -8.22
C LYS A 101 3.86 8.62 -7.43
N MET A 102 4.55 7.47 -7.42
CA MET A 102 4.07 6.25 -6.75
C MET A 102 4.07 6.42 -5.24
#